data_AF-A0A6P8X418-F1
#
_entry.id   AF-A0A6P8X418-F1
#
_cell.length_a   1.000
_cell.length_b   1.000
_cell.length_c   1.000
_cell.angle_alpha   90.00
_cell.angle_beta   90.00
_cell.angle_gamma   90.00
#
_symmetry.space_group_name_H-M   'P 1'
#
loop_
_entity.id
_entity.type
_entity.pdbx_description
1 polymer ?
#
loop_
_entity_poly.entity_id
_entity_poly.type
_entity_poly.pdbx_seq_one_letter_code
_entity_poly.pdbx_strand_id
1 'polypeptide(L)'
;MCDVATVQKIANCLGVKPGKVQLNEEQVVTRTSAQNKTVAGFATILESLARESKSETAQNSTASREVQAQVYQWIEFAVLYVSPGSKDKHVAKQLLNDFNKLFINKSYLVGHFITLADLAVYYAIYDLVKSLSPLDKENYLNLSRWFDHLQQRPDIHQGEQLLNFTTIYLHNWAQGTHV
;
A
#
# COMPACT_ATOMS: atom_id res chain seq x y z
N MET A 1 -7.84 -3.90 -4.75
CA MET A 1 -7.61 -3.29 -3.42
C MET A 1 -8.49 -3.90 -2.35
N CYS A 2 -9.83 -3.82 -2.42
CA CYS A 2 -10.71 -4.49 -1.43
C CYS A 2 -10.90 -5.98 -1.71
N ASP A 3 -9.81 -6.68 -2.00
CA ASP A 3 -9.82 -8.09 -2.37
C ASP A 3 -9.06 -8.94 -1.35
N VAL A 4 -9.29 -10.24 -1.45
CA VAL A 4 -8.69 -11.25 -0.57
C VAL A 4 -7.16 -11.18 -0.62
N ALA A 5 -6.58 -10.99 -1.81
CA ALA A 5 -5.14 -10.96 -2.00
C ALA A 5 -4.49 -9.77 -1.28
N THR A 6 -5.09 -8.59 -1.34
CA THR A 6 -4.58 -7.37 -0.68
C THR A 6 -4.62 -7.53 0.84
N VAL A 7 -5.72 -8.05 1.40
CA VAL A 7 -5.83 -8.33 2.84
C VAL A 7 -4.77 -9.34 3.28
N GLN A 8 -4.54 -10.39 2.49
CA GLN A 8 -3.51 -11.39 2.74
C GLN A 8 -2.11 -10.76 2.75
N LYS A 9 -1.79 -9.92 1.76
CA LYS A 9 -0.51 -9.18 1.72
C LYS A 9 -0.33 -8.29 2.95
N ILE A 10 -1.36 -7.52 3.33
CA ILE A 10 -1.27 -6.66 4.51
C ILE A 10 -1.09 -7.49 5.78
N ALA A 11 -1.83 -8.59 5.96
CA ALA A 11 -1.66 -9.48 7.11
C ALA A 11 -0.22 -10.03 7.22
N ASN A 12 0.36 -10.46 6.10
CA ASN A 12 1.74 -10.92 6.02
C ASN A 12 2.73 -9.80 6.41
N CYS A 13 2.54 -8.57 5.90
CA CYS A 13 3.36 -7.41 6.26
C CYS A 13 3.29 -7.09 7.76
N LEU A 14 2.14 -7.30 8.38
CA LEU A 14 1.96 -7.13 9.82
C LEU A 14 2.46 -8.33 10.64
N GLY A 15 2.99 -9.38 10.01
CA GLY A 15 3.46 -10.59 10.70
C GLY A 15 2.34 -11.37 11.40
N VAL A 16 1.09 -11.23 10.93
CA VAL A 16 -0.09 -11.90 11.51
C VAL A 16 -0.62 -12.94 10.53
N LYS A 17 -1.08 -14.08 11.05
CA LYS A 17 -1.79 -15.05 10.23
C LYS A 17 -3.12 -14.45 9.73
N PRO A 18 -3.36 -14.38 8.42
CA PRO A 18 -4.55 -13.76 7.85
C PRO A 18 -5.84 -14.48 8.24
N GLY A 19 -5.79 -15.76 8.60
CA GLY A 19 -6.98 -16.56 8.86
C GLY A 19 -7.74 -16.87 7.57
N LYS A 20 -9.05 -17.10 7.68
CA LYS A 20 -9.89 -17.36 6.51
C LYS A 20 -10.41 -16.03 5.97
N VAL A 21 -9.95 -15.63 4.79
CA VAL A 21 -10.37 -14.40 4.11
C VAL A 21 -11.18 -14.78 2.86
N GLN A 22 -12.40 -14.25 2.74
CA GLN A 22 -13.31 -14.54 1.63
C GLN A 22 -14.25 -13.36 1.37
N LEU A 23 -14.91 -13.35 0.22
CA LEU A 23 -16.03 -12.45 -0.03
C LEU A 23 -17.33 -13.05 0.54
N ASN A 24 -18.18 -12.22 1.14
CA ASN A 24 -19.54 -12.61 1.52
C ASN A 24 -20.49 -12.56 0.32
N GLU A 25 -21.78 -12.84 0.55
CA GLU A 25 -22.83 -12.80 -0.48
C GLU A 25 -22.95 -11.43 -1.17
N GLU A 26 -22.66 -10.35 -0.43
CA GLU A 26 -22.69 -8.96 -0.89
C GLU A 26 -21.37 -8.49 -1.53
N GLN A 27 -20.44 -9.40 -1.81
CA GLN A 27 -19.10 -9.10 -2.35
C GLN A 27 -18.23 -8.23 -1.42
N VAL A 28 -18.51 -8.21 -0.13
CA VAL A 28 -17.71 -7.54 0.90
C VAL A 28 -16.68 -8.52 1.47
N VAL A 29 -15.42 -8.09 1.53
CA VAL A 29 -14.35 -8.88 2.12
C VAL A 29 -14.61 -9.12 3.61
N THR A 30 -14.46 -10.38 4.02
CA THR A 30 -14.71 -10.87 5.36
C THR A 30 -13.53 -11.70 5.81
N ARG A 31 -13.12 -11.53 7.07
CA ARG A 31 -12.04 -12.28 7.71
C ARG A 31 -12.56 -13.00 8.94
N THR A 32 -12.29 -14.31 9.04
CA THR A 32 -12.43 -15.08 10.28
C THR A 32 -11.05 -15.34 10.87
N SER A 33 -10.80 -14.76 12.04
CA SER A 33 -9.56 -14.91 12.79
C SER A 33 -9.46 -16.30 13.44
N ALA A 34 -8.27 -16.64 13.95
CA ALA A 34 -8.00 -17.94 14.60
C ALA A 34 -8.89 -18.18 15.85
N GLN A 35 -9.40 -17.11 16.47
CA GLN A 35 -10.32 -17.18 17.61
C GLN A 35 -11.80 -17.26 17.19
N ASN A 36 -12.10 -17.66 15.94
CA ASN A 36 -13.44 -17.74 15.36
C ASN A 36 -14.24 -16.43 15.40
N LYS A 37 -13.56 -15.28 15.53
CA LYS A 37 -14.18 -13.95 15.39
C LYS A 37 -14.19 -13.58 13.91
N THR A 38 -15.37 -13.28 13.40
CA THR A 38 -15.58 -12.85 12.01
C THR A 38 -15.82 -11.35 11.97
N VAL A 39 -15.08 -10.66 11.11
CA VAL A 39 -15.23 -9.22 10.83
C VAL A 39 -15.36 -9.01 9.32
N ALA A 40 -16.20 -8.06 8.92
CA ALA A 40 -16.43 -7.71 7.52
C ALA A 40 -16.06 -6.25 7.25
N GLY A 41 -15.65 -5.96 6.02
CA GLY A 41 -15.22 -4.64 5.59
C GLY A 41 -13.70 -4.48 5.69
N PHE A 42 -13.11 -3.84 4.68
CA PHE A 42 -11.66 -3.72 4.53
C PHE A 42 -11.03 -2.97 5.72
N ALA A 43 -11.57 -1.82 6.11
CA ALA A 43 -11.07 -1.02 7.23
C ALA A 43 -11.12 -1.81 8.56
N THR A 44 -12.26 -2.41 8.87
CA THR A 44 -12.45 -3.20 10.09
C THR A 44 -11.52 -4.41 10.15
N ILE A 45 -11.26 -5.07 9.01
CA ILE A 45 -10.29 -6.15 8.91
C ILE A 45 -8.88 -5.65 9.22
N LEU A 46 -8.45 -4.55 8.61
CA LEU A 46 -7.13 -3.95 8.85
C LEU A 46 -6.94 -3.57 10.33
N GLU A 47 -7.95 -2.98 10.97
CA GLU A 47 -7.92 -2.70 12.40
C GLU A 47 -7.86 -3.96 13.27
N SER A 48 -8.53 -5.04 12.86
CA SER A 48 -8.45 -6.33 13.56
C SER A 48 -7.04 -6.91 13.47
N LEU A 49 -6.41 -6.83 12.29
CA LEU A 49 -5.05 -7.29 12.07
C LEU A 49 -4.03 -6.45 12.85
N ALA A 50 -4.20 -5.13 12.88
CA ALA A 50 -3.35 -4.23 13.67
C ALA A 50 -3.37 -4.59 15.16
N ARG A 51 -4.56 -4.87 15.71
CA ARG A 51 -4.72 -5.27 17.12
C ARG A 51 -4.07 -6.61 17.45
N GLU A 52 -3.99 -7.51 16.48
CA GLU A 52 -3.35 -8.82 16.63
C GLU A 52 -1.82 -8.77 16.39
N SER A 53 -1.32 -7.69 15.81
CA SER A 53 0.08 -7.55 15.39
C SER A 53 0.97 -6.91 16.45
N LYS A 54 2.24 -7.30 16.45
CA LYS A 54 3.32 -6.64 17.21
C LYS A 54 4.30 -5.89 16.30
N SER A 55 4.01 -5.78 15.01
CA SER A 55 4.89 -5.07 14.08
C SER A 55 4.91 -3.58 14.39
N GLU A 56 6.03 -2.93 14.07
CA GLU A 56 6.14 -1.48 14.20
C GLU A 56 5.07 -0.77 13.38
N THR A 57 4.76 -1.25 12.17
CA THR A 57 3.70 -0.67 11.32
C THR A 57 2.32 -0.71 11.99
N ALA A 58 1.98 -1.79 12.71
CA ALA A 58 0.74 -1.85 13.48
C ALA A 58 0.75 -0.88 14.67
N GLN A 59 1.83 -0.89 15.46
CA GLN A 59 1.98 -0.02 16.63
C GLN A 59 1.94 1.47 16.25
N ASN A 60 2.64 1.84 15.17
CA ASN A 60 2.63 3.20 14.61
C ASN A 60 1.23 3.61 14.17
N SER A 61 0.41 2.68 13.68
CA SER A 61 -0.96 2.97 13.23
C SER A 61 -1.93 3.25 14.38
N THR A 62 -1.59 2.86 15.60
CA THR A 62 -2.43 3.02 16.80
C THR A 62 -1.71 3.79 17.91
N ALA A 63 -0.68 4.56 17.59
CA ALA A 63 0.17 5.24 18.57
C ALA A 63 -0.59 6.28 19.42
N SER A 64 -1.58 6.96 18.83
CA SER A 64 -2.50 7.86 19.51
C SER A 64 -3.89 7.82 18.86
N ARG A 65 -4.90 8.42 19.50
CA ARG A 65 -6.26 8.48 18.93
C ARG A 65 -6.30 9.30 17.64
N GLU A 66 -5.52 10.38 17.59
CA GLU A 66 -5.41 11.26 16.42
C GLU A 66 -4.77 10.51 15.25
N VAL A 67 -3.69 9.78 15.50
CA VAL A 67 -3.01 8.94 14.49
C VAL A 67 -3.96 7.85 14.00
N GLN A 68 -4.65 7.16 14.90
CA GLN A 68 -5.60 6.11 14.53
C GLN A 68 -6.73 6.66 13.66
N ALA A 69 -7.28 7.83 13.99
CA ALA A 69 -8.32 8.48 13.18
C ALA A 69 -7.83 8.87 11.79
N GLN A 70 -6.61 9.42 11.69
CA GLN A 70 -5.99 9.77 10.40
C GLN A 70 -5.72 8.52 9.55
N VAL A 71 -5.22 7.44 10.16
CA VAL A 71 -5.00 6.17 9.47
C VAL A 71 -6.33 5.62 8.95
N TYR A 72 -7.37 5.61 9.78
CA TYR A 72 -8.71 5.17 9.37
C TYR A 72 -9.23 5.99 8.19
N GLN A 73 -9.10 7.32 8.24
CA GLN A 73 -9.50 8.21 7.15
C GLN A 73 -8.77 7.89 5.84
N TRP A 74 -7.47 7.62 5.88
CA TRP A 74 -6.71 7.24 4.70
C TRP A 74 -7.13 5.87 4.14
N ILE A 75 -7.45 4.90 4.99
CA ILE A 75 -7.95 3.60 4.55
C ILE A 75 -9.29 3.77 3.84
N GLU A 76 -10.24 4.50 4.41
CA GLU A 76 -11.53 4.81 3.76
C GLU A 76 -11.35 5.57 2.45
N PHE A 77 -10.49 6.59 2.45
CA PHE A 77 -10.17 7.34 1.22
C PHE A 77 -9.60 6.41 0.14
N ALA A 78 -8.74 5.47 0.53
CA ALA A 78 -8.14 4.54 -0.39
C ALA A 78 -9.17 3.57 -1.01
N VAL A 79 -10.10 3.08 -0.18
CA VAL A 79 -11.19 2.19 -0.62
C VAL A 79 -12.17 2.92 -1.53
N LEU A 80 -12.64 4.10 -1.13
CA LEU A 80 -13.73 4.81 -1.81
C LEU A 80 -13.29 5.61 -3.03
N TYR A 81 -12.06 6.13 -3.06
CA TYR A 81 -11.61 7.07 -4.09
C TYR A 81 -10.36 6.60 -4.82
N VAL A 82 -9.32 6.18 -4.09
CA VAL A 82 -8.03 5.84 -4.70
C VAL A 82 -8.15 4.59 -5.57
N SER A 83 -8.73 3.50 -5.06
CA SER A 83 -8.83 2.25 -5.81
C SER A 83 -9.78 2.29 -7.01
N PRO A 84 -10.94 2.97 -6.96
CA PRO A 84 -11.75 3.19 -8.15
C PRO A 84 -11.08 4.19 -9.11
N GLY A 85 -10.55 5.28 -8.58
CA GLY A 85 -9.91 6.35 -9.35
C GLY A 85 -8.64 5.91 -10.07
N SER A 86 -7.91 4.93 -9.53
CA SER A 86 -6.71 4.38 -10.18
C SER A 86 -7.01 3.60 -11.46
N LYS A 87 -8.27 3.22 -11.68
CA LYS A 87 -8.74 2.50 -12.88
C LYS A 87 -9.30 3.43 -13.95
N ASP A 88 -9.66 4.66 -13.59
CA ASP A 88 -10.14 5.66 -14.54
C ASP A 88 -8.98 6.53 -15.03
N LYS A 89 -8.81 6.66 -16.35
CA LYS A 89 -7.66 7.35 -16.94
C LYS A 89 -7.54 8.82 -16.52
N HIS A 90 -8.65 9.55 -16.41
CA HIS A 90 -8.64 10.97 -16.09
C HIS A 90 -8.43 11.18 -14.60
N VAL A 91 -9.13 10.41 -13.77
CA VAL A 91 -8.98 10.46 -12.31
C VAL A 91 -7.60 9.99 -11.89
N ALA A 92 -7.06 8.93 -12.51
CA ALA A 92 -5.73 8.42 -12.20
C ALA A 92 -4.64 9.48 -12.42
N LYS A 93 -4.70 10.25 -13.52
CA LYS A 93 -3.74 11.34 -13.76
C LYS A 93 -3.80 12.39 -12.65
N GLN A 94 -5.00 12.77 -12.23
CA GLN A 94 -5.18 13.73 -11.15
C GLN A 94 -4.68 13.18 -9.81
N LEU A 95 -5.00 11.93 -9.52
CA LEU A 95 -4.56 11.21 -8.33
C LEU A 95 -3.03 11.14 -8.22
N LEU A 96 -2.33 10.84 -9.33
CA LEU A 96 -0.87 10.85 -9.39
C LEU A 96 -0.29 12.25 -9.13
N ASN A 97 -0.89 13.29 -9.72
CA ASN A 97 -0.49 14.68 -9.46
C ASN A 97 -0.66 15.05 -7.98
N ASP A 98 -1.79 14.70 -7.38
CA ASP A 98 -2.11 15.05 -6.00
C ASP A 98 -1.22 14.31 -5.00
N PHE A 99 -0.97 13.01 -5.22
CA PHE A 99 0.01 12.28 -4.41
C PHE A 99 1.43 12.82 -4.60
N ASN A 100 1.84 13.15 -5.83
CA ASN A 100 3.16 13.72 -6.06
C ASN A 100 3.34 15.07 -5.34
N LYS A 101 2.29 15.89 -5.25
CA LYS A 101 2.30 17.13 -4.44
C LYS A 101 2.32 16.82 -2.94
N LEU A 102 1.51 15.86 -2.49
CA LEU A 102 1.43 15.45 -1.09
C LEU A 102 2.80 14.99 -0.56
N PHE A 103 3.54 14.21 -1.35
CA PHE A 103 4.83 13.65 -0.95
C PHE A 103 6.01 14.62 -1.09
N ILE A 104 5.79 15.89 -1.48
CA ILE A 104 6.85 16.92 -1.47
C ILE A 104 7.40 17.11 -0.04
N ASN A 105 6.51 17.18 0.96
CA ASN A 105 6.85 17.47 2.34
C ASN A 105 6.56 16.32 3.32
N LYS A 106 6.18 15.14 2.79
CA LYS A 106 5.85 13.96 3.58
C LYS A 106 6.71 12.77 3.17
N SER A 107 7.22 12.03 4.15
CA SER A 107 7.84 10.72 3.90
C SER A 107 6.82 9.59 3.99
N TYR A 108 5.72 9.79 4.72
CA TYR A 108 4.62 8.84 4.92
C TYR A 108 3.29 9.60 5.02
N LEU A 109 2.17 8.90 4.84
CA LEU A 109 0.85 9.53 4.86
C LEU A 109 0.49 10.11 6.23
N VAL A 110 0.80 9.37 7.29
CA VAL A 110 0.50 9.72 8.69
C VAL A 110 1.78 9.72 9.52
N GLY A 111 2.08 10.86 10.16
CA GLY A 111 3.26 11.01 11.00
C GLY A 111 4.59 10.87 10.25
N HIS A 112 5.55 10.19 10.88
CA HIS A 112 6.93 10.03 10.41
C HIS A 112 7.36 8.56 10.24
N PHE A 113 6.41 7.63 10.31
CA PHE A 113 6.68 6.19 10.18
C PHE A 113 5.64 5.53 9.27
N ILE A 114 5.96 4.34 8.76
CA ILE A 114 5.02 3.57 7.94
C ILE A 114 3.85 3.13 8.82
N THR A 115 2.63 3.37 8.32
CA THR A 115 1.36 2.97 8.95
C THR A 115 0.51 2.15 7.96
N LEU A 116 -0.63 1.66 8.43
CA LEU A 116 -1.63 1.02 7.57
C LEU A 116 -2.15 1.96 6.46
N ALA A 117 -2.10 3.28 6.65
CA ALA A 117 -2.46 4.24 5.61
C ALA A 117 -1.56 4.05 4.38
N ASP A 118 -0.24 3.95 4.60
CA ASP A 118 0.73 3.78 3.52
C ASP A 118 0.52 2.46 2.80
N LEU A 119 0.30 1.36 3.54
CA LEU A 119 0.01 0.05 2.94
C LEU A 119 -1.27 0.05 2.12
N ALA A 120 -2.35 0.65 2.65
CA ALA A 120 -3.62 0.74 1.95
C ALA A 120 -3.46 1.47 0.61
N VAL A 121 -2.89 2.68 0.63
CA VAL A 121 -2.70 3.47 -0.60
C VAL A 121 -1.71 2.79 -1.55
N TYR A 122 -0.61 2.22 -1.05
CA TYR A 122 0.39 1.53 -1.86
C TYR A 122 -0.23 0.41 -2.70
N TYR A 123 -0.99 -0.49 -2.06
CA TYR A 123 -1.67 -1.56 -2.79
C TYR A 123 -2.84 -1.07 -3.64
N ALA A 124 -3.45 0.09 -3.32
CA ALA A 124 -4.52 0.68 -4.13
C ALA A 124 -4.03 1.22 -5.48
N ILE A 125 -2.80 1.73 -5.54
CA ILE A 125 -2.20 2.31 -6.75
C ILE A 125 -1.09 1.46 -7.37
N TYR A 126 -0.80 0.27 -6.83
CA TYR A 126 0.27 -0.59 -7.30
C TYR A 126 0.22 -0.82 -8.82
N ASP A 127 -0.92 -1.28 -9.34
CA ASP A 127 -1.08 -1.55 -10.77
C ASP A 127 -1.00 -0.28 -11.62
N LEU A 128 -1.50 0.85 -11.09
CA LEU A 128 -1.39 2.14 -11.76
C LEU A 128 0.07 2.55 -11.90
N VAL A 129 0.85 2.53 -10.81
CA VAL A 129 2.28 2.88 -10.82
C VAL A 129 3.09 1.89 -11.68
N LYS A 130 2.73 0.61 -11.67
CA LYS A 130 3.32 -0.42 -12.53
C LYS A 130 3.08 -0.14 -14.02
N SER A 131 1.93 0.43 -14.38
CA SER A 131 1.59 0.77 -15.77
C SER A 131 2.31 2.00 -16.31
N LEU A 132 2.93 2.81 -15.45
CA LEU A 132 3.64 4.03 -15.85
C LEU A 132 4.95 3.71 -16.58
N SER A 133 5.22 4.48 -17.64
CA SER A 133 6.52 4.44 -18.29
C SER A 133 7.61 5.02 -17.36
N PRO A 134 8.90 4.72 -17.60
CA PRO A 134 9.98 5.34 -16.85
C PRO A 134 9.94 6.88 -16.89
N LEU A 135 9.57 7.46 -18.05
CA LEU A 135 9.42 8.90 -18.22
C LEU A 135 8.25 9.46 -17.40
N ASP A 136 7.12 8.75 -17.34
CA ASP A 136 5.99 9.16 -16.49
C ASP A 136 6.38 9.18 -15.01
N LYS A 137 7.15 8.17 -14.57
CA LYS A 137 7.65 8.10 -13.19
C LYS A 137 8.57 9.26 -12.84
N GLU A 138 9.35 9.78 -13.79
CA GLU A 138 10.14 11.01 -13.61
C GLU A 138 9.27 12.26 -13.42
N ASN A 139 8.09 12.32 -14.03
CA ASN A 139 7.16 13.43 -13.80
C ASN A 139 6.56 13.42 -12.38
N TYR A 140 6.64 12.28 -11.69
CA TYR A 140 6.08 12.04 -10.36
C TYR A 140 7.14 11.71 -9.30
N LEU A 141 8.29 12.41 -9.30
CA LEU A 141 9.46 12.10 -8.46
C LEU A 141 9.14 11.82 -6.98
N ASN A 142 8.29 12.62 -6.34
CA ASN A 142 8.04 12.48 -4.91
C ASN A 142 7.18 11.25 -4.59
N LEU A 143 6.20 10.98 -5.46
CA LEU A 143 5.40 9.76 -5.40
C LEU A 143 6.27 8.54 -5.71
N SER A 144 7.08 8.60 -6.76
CA SER A 144 8.02 7.55 -7.16
C SER A 144 8.99 7.22 -6.03
N ARG A 145 9.55 8.24 -5.35
CA ARG A 145 10.40 8.06 -4.17
C ARG A 145 9.67 7.35 -3.03
N TRP A 146 8.46 7.79 -2.68
CA TRP A 146 7.67 7.14 -1.63
C TRP A 146 7.37 5.69 -1.99
N PHE A 147 6.93 5.43 -3.22
CA PHE A 147 6.59 4.10 -3.68
C PHE A 147 7.82 3.17 -3.70
N ASP A 148 8.95 3.66 -4.25
CA ASP A 148 10.21 2.92 -4.29
C ASP A 148 10.67 2.57 -2.87
N HIS A 149 10.65 3.54 -1.95
CA HIS A 149 10.99 3.32 -0.55
C HIS A 149 10.14 2.22 0.11
N LEU A 150 8.84 2.16 -0.17
CA LEU A 150 7.97 1.11 0.35
C LEU A 150 8.26 -0.26 -0.26
N GLN A 151 8.45 -0.37 -1.58
CA GLN A 151 8.68 -1.67 -2.22
C GLN A 151 10.03 -2.29 -1.83
N GLN A 152 11.02 -1.52 -1.38
CA GLN A 152 12.30 -2.07 -0.90
C GLN A 152 12.16 -2.90 0.38
N ARG A 153 11.01 -2.82 1.07
CA ARG A 153 10.74 -3.61 2.27
C ARG A 153 10.28 -5.04 1.92
N PRO A 154 11.02 -6.09 2.34
CA PRO A 154 10.68 -7.49 2.02
C PRO A 154 9.27 -7.91 2.42
N ASP A 155 8.79 -7.39 3.54
CA ASP A 155 7.46 -7.67 4.08
C ASP A 155 6.34 -7.00 3.28
N ILE A 156 6.64 -5.96 2.51
CA ILE A 156 5.70 -5.27 1.61
C ILE A 156 5.71 -5.92 0.22
N HIS A 157 6.86 -6.07 -0.43
CA HIS A 157 6.88 -6.60 -1.80
C HIS A 157 6.68 -8.12 -1.85
N GLN A 158 6.98 -8.87 -0.78
CA GLN A 158 6.68 -10.31 -0.64
C GLN A 158 7.14 -11.17 -1.82
N GLY A 159 8.30 -10.86 -2.39
CA GLY A 159 8.87 -11.56 -3.53
C GLY A 159 8.33 -11.12 -4.90
N GLU A 160 7.41 -10.15 -4.96
CA GLU A 160 7.05 -9.51 -6.22
C GLU A 160 8.23 -8.74 -6.81
N GLN A 161 8.27 -8.66 -8.15
CA GLN A 161 9.30 -7.93 -8.86
C GLN A 161 9.24 -6.44 -8.50
N LEU A 162 10.39 -5.90 -8.10
CA LEU A 162 10.54 -4.47 -7.84
C LEU A 162 10.34 -3.67 -9.12
N LEU A 163 9.49 -2.65 -9.05
CA LEU A 163 9.27 -1.73 -10.15
C LEU A 163 10.54 -0.88 -10.33
N ASN A 164 11.04 -0.81 -11.56
CA ASN A 164 12.17 0.04 -11.86
C ASN A 164 11.73 1.51 -11.92
N PHE A 165 12.42 2.37 -11.17
CA PHE A 165 12.28 3.84 -11.16
C PHE A 165 13.52 4.55 -11.69
N THR A 166 14.59 3.81 -12.02
CA THR A 166 15.82 4.36 -12.60
C THR A 166 15.65 4.59 -14.10
N THR A 167 15.96 5.80 -14.54
CA THR A 167 16.01 6.18 -15.96
C THR A 167 17.40 6.14 -16.56
N ILE A 168 18.41 5.83 -15.74
CA ILE A 168 19.75 5.50 -16.20
C ILE A 168 19.70 4.12 -16.88
N TYR A 169 19.47 4.11 -18.19
CA TYR A 169 19.45 2.91 -19.04
C TYR A 169 20.74 2.07 -19.02
N LEU A 170 21.81 2.55 -18.37
CA LEU A 170 23.14 1.92 -18.34
C LEU A 170 23.22 0.66 -17.46
N HIS A 171 22.24 0.39 -16.59
CA HIS A 171 22.36 -0.72 -15.63
C HIS A 171 22.36 -2.12 -16.27
N ASN A 172 21.84 -2.26 -17.50
CA ASN A 172 21.86 -3.52 -18.26
C ASN A 172 23.03 -3.62 -19.25
N TRP A 173 23.77 -2.53 -19.50
CA TRP A 173 24.87 -2.48 -20.48
C TRP A 173 26.25 -2.58 -19.84
N ALA A 174 26.37 -2.32 -18.54
CA ALA A 174 27.59 -2.53 -17.77
C ALA A 174 27.61 -3.94 -17.13
N GLN A 175 27.43 -5.00 -17.93
CA GLN A 175 27.98 -6.30 -17.55
C GLN A 175 29.48 -6.20 -17.76
N GLY A 176 30.21 -5.71 -16.76
CA GLY A 176 31.66 -5.70 -16.78
C GLY A 176 32.13 -7.14 -16.99
N THR A 177 32.56 -7.47 -18.20
CA THR A 177 33.35 -8.66 -18.48
C THR A 177 34.66 -8.48 -17.71
N HIS A 178 34.70 -9.00 -16.48
CA HIS A 178 35.96 -9.35 -15.84
C HIS A 178 36.51 -10.53 -16.64
N VAL A 179 37.38 -10.22 -17.60
CA VAL A 179 38.39 -11.14 -18.15
C VAL A 179 39.61 -11.06 -17.26
#